data_AF-A0A238JNB6-F1
#
_entry.id   AF-A0A238JNB6-F1
#
_cell.length_a   1.000
_cell.length_b   1.000
_cell.length_c   1.000
_cell.angle_alpha   90.00
_cell.angle_beta   90.00
_cell.angle_gamma   90.00
#
_symmetry.space_group_name_H-M   'P 1'
#
loop_
_entity.id
_entity.type
_entity.pdbx_description
1 polymer ?
#
loop_
_entity_poly.entity_id
_entity_poly.type
_entity_poly.pdbx_seq_one_letter_code
_entity_poly.pdbx_strand_id
1 'polypeptide(L)'
;MRANRLISATGLSVLLMANAAFTQSLDVGAGPSELPPGDYFAAQYVDSEGCVFSRARYAGEVIWLPRISAERKPVCGSEPTFAAEQAPLASVTAETPAPKSAAVRQAPAPKPARKPQVKAKTPVAAKVAPPTRQKAMRLPEDVCGGRSVIDAKYTADGKKIEVTCGPEGAANSTIRIAAHRYVQVGTFGVERNAKATIAKLRVMGLPVSVATATFQGKPVQVVLAGPFVQQGKLDSALEAVKDAGYTDAFLRK
;
A
#
# COMPACT_ATOMS: atom_id res chain seq x y z
N MET A 1 52.72 1.28 -75.52
CA MET A 1 52.88 2.51 -74.72
C MET A 1 51.51 2.79 -74.08
N ARG A 2 51.27 2.88 -72.77
CA ARG A 2 52.04 2.88 -71.52
C ARG A 2 51.18 2.18 -70.46
N ALA A 3 51.82 1.41 -69.58
CA ALA A 3 51.23 0.95 -68.33
C ALA A 3 51.06 2.13 -67.36
N ASN A 4 50.06 2.08 -66.48
CA ASN A 4 50.24 2.62 -65.14
C ASN A 4 49.45 1.80 -64.10
N ARG A 5 50.20 1.26 -63.15
CA ARG A 5 49.75 0.51 -61.97
C ARG A 5 49.33 1.47 -60.87
N LEU A 6 48.63 0.94 -59.86
CA LEU A 6 48.71 1.19 -58.40
C LEU A 6 47.37 0.74 -57.78
N ILE A 7 47.25 -0.51 -57.29
CA ILE A 7 47.38 -0.91 -55.87
C ILE A 7 46.76 0.13 -54.92
N SER A 8 45.58 -0.20 -54.37
CA SER A 8 45.28 0.03 -52.95
C SER A 8 44.09 -0.83 -52.54
N ALA A 9 44.40 -1.91 -51.83
CA ALA A 9 43.47 -2.63 -50.99
C ALA A 9 43.08 -1.71 -49.83
N THR A 10 41.92 -1.06 -49.91
CA THR A 10 41.32 -0.39 -48.76
C THR A 10 40.49 -1.41 -48.00
N GLY A 11 41.06 -1.83 -46.87
CA GLY A 11 40.47 -2.76 -45.94
C GLY A 11 39.09 -2.32 -45.48
N LEU A 12 38.19 -3.29 -45.45
CA LEU A 12 36.89 -3.25 -44.82
C LEU A 12 37.07 -3.22 -43.29
N SER A 13 37.42 -2.05 -42.74
CA SER A 13 37.38 -1.82 -41.29
C SER A 13 36.03 -1.23 -40.92
N VAL A 14 34.99 -2.07 -40.89
CA VAL A 14 33.75 -1.74 -40.18
C VAL A 14 34.08 -1.82 -38.69
N LEU A 15 34.51 -0.71 -38.11
CA LEU A 15 34.51 -0.51 -36.67
C LEU A 15 33.04 -0.45 -36.21
N LEU A 16 32.45 -1.63 -35.96
CA LEU A 16 31.33 -1.74 -35.03
C LEU A 16 31.86 -1.38 -33.64
N MET A 17 31.89 -0.08 -33.33
CA MET A 17 31.88 0.33 -31.93
C MET A 17 30.51 -0.05 -31.39
N ALA A 18 30.45 -1.24 -30.79
CA ALA A 18 29.40 -1.60 -29.85
C ALA A 18 29.52 -0.61 -28.69
N ASN A 19 28.82 0.53 -28.79
CA ASN A 19 28.41 1.28 -27.62
C ASN A 19 27.48 0.36 -26.83
N ALA A 20 28.06 -0.49 -25.99
CA ALA A 20 27.36 -1.00 -24.83
C ALA A 20 27.05 0.23 -23.99
N ALA A 21 25.90 0.84 -24.25
CA ALA A 21 25.22 1.58 -23.22
C ALA A 21 25.03 0.56 -22.09
N PHE A 22 25.97 0.56 -21.14
CA PHE A 22 25.76 0.01 -19.82
C PHE A 22 24.58 0.79 -19.27
N THR A 23 23.39 0.29 -19.57
CA THR A 23 22.20 0.61 -18.81
C THR A 23 22.52 -0.01 -17.48
N GLN A 24 23.12 0.80 -16.59
CA GLN A 24 23.19 0.49 -15.17
C GLN A 24 21.74 0.49 -14.74
N SER A 25 21.08 -0.65 -14.92
CA SER A 25 19.91 -1.01 -14.17
C SER A 25 20.36 -0.84 -12.73
N LEU A 26 20.06 0.31 -12.14
CA LEU A 26 19.88 0.37 -10.70
C LEU A 26 18.93 -0.79 -10.44
N ASP A 27 19.43 -1.83 -9.78
CA ASP A 27 18.60 -2.85 -9.15
C ASP A 27 17.74 -2.12 -8.09
N VAL A 28 16.75 -1.35 -8.55
CA VAL A 28 15.63 -0.81 -7.76
C VAL A 28 14.65 -1.96 -7.50
N GLY A 29 15.23 -3.05 -7.01
CA GLY A 29 14.62 -4.33 -6.68
C GLY A 29 15.28 -4.95 -5.44
N ALA A 30 16.44 -4.44 -5.01
CA ALA A 30 17.00 -4.80 -3.73
C ALA A 30 16.28 -4.01 -2.63
N GLY A 31 15.44 -4.69 -1.86
CA GLY A 31 15.08 -4.22 -0.53
C GLY A 31 16.34 -4.02 0.34
N PRO A 32 16.17 -3.75 1.63
CA PRO A 32 17.32 -3.69 2.52
C PRO A 32 18.16 -4.97 2.46
N SER A 33 19.47 -4.83 2.65
CA SER A 33 20.42 -5.96 2.57
C SER A 33 20.09 -7.08 3.57
N GLU A 34 19.40 -6.72 4.65
CA GLU A 34 18.70 -7.66 5.52
C GLU A 34 17.28 -7.15 5.78
N LEU A 35 16.28 -8.03 5.75
CA LEU A 35 14.91 -7.63 6.06
C LEU A 35 14.75 -7.45 7.57
N PRO A 36 14.05 -6.41 8.03
CA PRO A 36 13.80 -6.25 9.45
C PRO A 36 12.93 -7.41 9.98
N PRO A 37 13.09 -7.79 11.26
CA PRO A 37 12.26 -8.80 11.92
C PRO A 37 10.76 -8.58 11.71
N GLY A 38 9.97 -9.65 11.72
CA GLY A 38 8.52 -9.58 11.47
C GLY A 38 7.74 -8.74 12.50
N ASP A 39 8.32 -8.51 13.68
CA ASP A 39 7.82 -7.65 14.74
C ASP A 39 8.40 -6.23 14.71
N TYR A 40 9.16 -5.89 13.67
CA TYR A 40 9.68 -4.54 13.48
C TYR A 40 8.61 -3.61 12.90
N PHE A 41 8.14 -2.67 13.73
CA PHE A 41 7.01 -1.79 13.38
C PHE A 41 7.35 -0.33 13.12
N ALA A 42 8.63 0.07 13.16
CA ALA A 42 9.03 1.44 12.91
C ALA A 42 8.77 1.86 11.45
N ALA A 43 8.73 3.17 11.21
CA ALA A 43 8.48 3.73 9.88
C ALA A 43 9.73 3.75 8.99
N GLN A 44 10.91 3.74 9.61
CA GLN A 44 12.21 3.71 8.96
C GLN A 44 13.00 2.53 9.50
N TYR A 45 13.85 1.95 8.66
CA TYR A 45 14.75 0.87 8.99
C TYR A 45 16.11 1.19 8.40
N VAL A 46 17.18 0.95 9.16
CA VAL A 46 18.56 1.07 8.70
C VAL A 46 19.17 -0.32 8.73
N ASP A 47 19.56 -0.82 7.57
CA ASP A 47 20.18 -2.13 7.44
C ASP A 47 21.63 -2.13 7.95
N SER A 48 22.26 -3.30 7.93
CA SER A 48 23.67 -3.48 8.33
C SER A 48 24.67 -2.75 7.42
N GLU A 49 24.28 -2.40 6.19
CA GLU A 49 25.07 -1.52 5.31
C GLU A 49 24.90 -0.02 5.63
N GLY A 50 24.03 0.31 6.58
CA GLY A 50 23.79 1.68 7.03
C GLY A 50 22.88 2.47 6.09
N CYS A 51 22.17 1.82 5.17
CA CYS A 51 21.24 2.42 4.24
C CYS A 51 19.85 2.56 4.87
N VAL A 52 19.24 3.74 4.68
CA VAL A 52 17.93 4.07 5.27
C VAL A 52 16.81 3.66 4.32
N PHE A 53 15.86 2.89 4.83
CA PHE A 53 14.66 2.44 4.14
C PHE A 53 13.41 2.98 4.82
N SER A 54 12.38 3.27 4.03
CA SER A 54 11.07 3.69 4.51
C SER A 54 10.03 2.61 4.27
N ARG A 55 9.23 2.35 5.29
CA ARG A 55 8.16 1.35 5.22
C ARG A 55 7.01 1.88 4.38
N ALA A 56 6.75 1.23 3.26
CA ALA A 56 5.59 1.49 2.42
C ALA A 56 4.65 0.28 2.41
N ARG A 57 3.39 0.52 2.02
CA ARG A 57 2.41 -0.53 1.80
C ARG A 57 1.99 -0.49 0.33
N TYR A 58 2.22 -1.58 -0.38
CA TYR A 58 1.81 -1.75 -1.77
C TYR A 58 1.02 -3.05 -1.89
N ALA A 59 -0.17 -3.01 -2.50
CA ALA A 59 -1.10 -4.15 -2.54
C ALA A 59 -1.46 -4.77 -1.16
N GLY A 60 -1.17 -4.07 -0.06
CA GLY A 60 -1.31 -4.58 1.32
C GLY A 60 -0.14 -5.41 1.83
N GLU A 61 0.92 -5.55 1.04
CA GLU A 61 2.22 -6.05 1.46
C GLU A 61 3.09 -4.90 1.96
N VAL A 62 3.94 -5.18 2.96
CA VAL A 62 4.93 -4.22 3.44
C VAL A 62 6.13 -4.31 2.52
N ILE A 63 6.45 -3.20 1.86
CA ILE A 63 7.66 -3.07 1.05
C ILE A 63 8.56 -2.02 1.68
N TRP A 64 9.86 -2.27 1.67
CA TRP A 64 10.86 -1.33 2.17
C TRP A 64 11.49 -0.62 0.98
N LEU A 65 11.19 0.67 0.83
CA LEU A 65 11.70 1.49 -0.25
C LEU A 65 12.95 2.25 0.22
N PRO A 66 14.04 2.28 -0.56
CA PRO A 66 15.23 3.05 -0.18
C PRO A 66 14.87 4.53 -0.07
N ARG A 67 15.38 5.20 0.96
CA ARG A 67 15.32 6.67 1.04
C ARG A 67 16.29 7.23 0.02
N ILE A 68 15.76 8.07 -0.87
CA ILE A 68 16.52 8.71 -1.93
C ILE A 68 16.72 10.19 -1.58
N SER A 69 17.95 10.69 -1.68
CA SER A 69 18.32 12.09 -1.49
C SER A 69 17.83 12.96 -2.66
N ALA A 70 17.96 14.29 -2.54
CA ALA A 70 17.63 15.20 -3.64
C ALA A 70 18.45 14.92 -4.92
N GLU A 71 19.66 14.38 -4.75
CA GLU A 71 20.60 13.98 -5.80
C GLU A 71 20.28 12.61 -6.41
N ARG A 72 19.13 12.01 -6.08
CA ARG A 72 18.71 10.67 -6.52
C ARG A 72 19.61 9.53 -6.05
N LYS A 73 20.32 9.70 -4.93
CA LYS A 73 21.18 8.67 -4.32
C LYS A 73 20.53 8.04 -3.09
N PRO A 74 20.71 6.73 -2.83
CA PRO A 74 20.34 6.14 -1.55
C PRO A 74 21.01 6.88 -0.38
N VAL A 75 20.23 7.13 0.67
CA VAL A 75 20.74 7.73 1.91
C VAL A 75 21.35 6.62 2.75
N CYS A 76 22.69 6.53 2.77
CA CYS A 76 23.45 5.53 3.51
C CYS A 76 24.51 6.16 4.43
N GLY A 77 25.09 5.37 5.33
CA GLY A 77 26.03 5.83 6.37
C GLY A 77 25.36 6.18 7.71
N SER A 78 24.13 5.72 7.93
CA SER A 78 23.44 5.82 9.22
C SER A 78 23.80 4.63 10.13
N GLU A 79 23.62 4.79 11.44
CA GLU A 79 23.83 3.71 12.40
C GLU A 79 22.80 2.58 12.17
N PRO A 80 23.22 1.31 11.99
CA PRO A 80 22.30 0.19 11.78
C PRO A 80 21.30 0.07 12.92
N THR A 81 20.06 -0.27 12.59
CA THR A 81 18.95 -0.31 13.57
C THR A 81 19.21 -1.29 14.72
N PHE A 82 19.99 -2.33 14.46
CA PHE A 82 20.32 -3.38 15.44
C PHE A 82 21.77 -3.36 15.90
N ALA A 83 22.54 -2.29 15.61
CA ALA A 83 23.95 -2.19 16.01
C ALA A 83 24.15 -2.30 17.54
N ALA A 84 23.19 -1.82 18.34
CA ALA A 84 23.22 -1.94 19.80
C ALA A 84 22.94 -3.36 20.32
N GLU A 85 22.22 -4.20 19.56
CA GLU A 85 21.86 -5.58 19.94
C GLU A 85 22.99 -6.57 19.62
N GLN A 86 23.90 -6.20 18.71
CA GLN A 86 25.01 -7.05 18.24
C GLN A 86 26.34 -6.78 18.96
N ALA A 87 26.36 -5.92 19.97
CA ALA A 87 27.52 -5.82 20.84
C ALA A 87 27.78 -7.20 21.47
N PRO A 88 28.96 -7.83 21.28
CA PRO A 88 29.24 -9.10 21.90
C PRO A 88 29.12 -8.92 23.42
N LEU A 89 28.41 -9.86 24.04
CA LEU A 89 28.33 -10.04 25.49
C LEU A 89 29.74 -10.16 26.07
N ALA A 90 30.36 -9.03 26.37
CA ALA A 90 31.39 -8.97 27.39
C ALA A 90 30.69 -9.27 28.72
N SER A 91 30.75 -10.55 29.08
CA SER A 91 30.49 -11.17 30.38
C SER A 91 29.95 -10.21 31.45
N VAL A 92 28.63 -10.13 31.59
CA VAL A 92 28.04 -9.79 32.89
C VAL A 92 28.09 -11.07 33.73
N THR A 93 29.26 -11.34 34.29
CA THR A 93 29.37 -12.26 35.43
C THR A 93 28.47 -11.70 36.52
N ALA A 94 27.57 -12.54 37.02
CA ALA A 94 26.80 -12.27 38.21
C ALA A 94 27.78 -12.05 39.37
N GLU A 95 27.93 -10.80 39.80
CA GLU A 95 28.38 -10.50 41.15
C GLU A 95 27.30 -9.65 41.78
N THR A 96 26.61 -10.23 42.76
CA THR A 96 25.71 -9.50 43.66
C THR A 96 26.59 -8.88 44.75
N PRO A 97 26.71 -7.54 44.86
CA PRO A 97 27.14 -6.93 46.10
C PRO A 97 25.89 -6.60 46.91
N ALA A 98 25.82 -7.17 48.11
CA ALA A 98 24.87 -6.81 49.15
C ALA A 98 24.81 -5.28 49.36
N PRO A 99 23.64 -4.71 49.68
CA PRO A 99 23.45 -3.27 49.77
C PRO A 99 24.20 -2.72 50.99
N LYS A 100 25.27 -1.95 50.76
CA LYS A 100 25.80 -1.00 51.74
C LYS A 100 25.25 0.38 51.43
N SER A 101 24.41 0.86 52.36
CA SER A 101 23.85 2.20 52.43
C SER A 101 24.94 3.27 52.27
N ALA A 102 24.82 4.14 51.26
CA ALA A 102 25.55 5.39 51.16
C ALA A 102 24.65 6.46 50.52
N ALA A 103 24.08 7.28 51.41
CA ALA A 103 23.47 8.60 51.24
C ALA A 103 23.20 9.10 49.80
N VAL A 104 21.91 9.13 49.45
CA VAL A 104 21.37 9.99 48.39
C VAL A 104 21.60 11.45 48.76
N ARG A 105 22.51 12.14 48.07
CA ARG A 105 22.48 13.60 47.99
C ARG A 105 21.27 13.99 47.16
N GLN A 106 20.26 14.57 47.82
CA GLN A 106 19.11 15.16 47.15
C GLN A 106 19.57 16.41 46.37
N ALA A 107 19.46 16.36 45.05
CA ALA A 107 19.49 17.55 44.21
C ALA A 107 18.15 18.31 44.38
N PRO A 108 18.14 19.66 44.39
CA PRO A 108 16.96 20.43 44.74
C PRO A 108 15.84 20.28 43.69
N ALA A 109 14.61 20.23 44.19
CA ALA A 109 13.39 20.06 43.41
C ALA A 109 13.22 21.11 42.30
N PRO A 110 12.89 20.71 41.05
CA PRO A 110 12.32 21.64 40.08
C PRO A 110 10.89 22.00 40.49
N LYS A 111 10.60 23.31 40.48
CA LYS A 111 9.28 23.91 40.72
C LYS A 111 8.18 23.25 39.86
N PRO A 112 6.94 23.14 40.35
CA PRO A 112 5.86 22.50 39.63
C PRO A 112 5.46 23.30 38.37
N ALA A 113 5.88 22.81 37.20
CA ALA A 113 5.39 23.29 35.92
C ALA A 113 3.99 22.72 35.67
N ARG A 114 3.00 23.60 35.86
CA ARG A 114 1.64 23.66 35.28
C ARG A 114 1.20 22.44 34.44
N LYS A 115 0.17 21.73 34.95
CA LYS A 115 -0.63 20.73 34.22
C LYS A 115 -0.96 21.23 32.79
N PRO A 116 -0.73 20.44 31.72
CA PRO A 116 -1.32 20.74 30.42
C PRO A 116 -2.84 20.60 30.53
N GLN A 117 -3.53 21.73 30.65
CA GLN A 117 -4.96 21.79 30.36
C GLN A 117 -5.12 21.52 28.86
N VAL A 118 -5.41 20.27 28.51
CA VAL A 118 -5.94 19.95 27.18
C VAL A 118 -7.32 20.58 27.13
N LYS A 119 -7.40 21.78 26.55
CA LYS A 119 -8.67 22.39 26.17
C LYS A 119 -9.37 21.40 25.25
N ALA A 120 -10.46 20.82 25.76
CA ALA A 120 -11.41 20.06 24.97
C ALA A 120 -11.84 20.94 23.79
N LYS A 121 -11.40 20.58 22.58
CA LYS A 121 -11.95 21.15 21.37
C LYS A 121 -13.38 20.62 21.29
N THR A 122 -14.33 21.52 21.47
CA THR A 122 -15.76 21.35 21.19
C THR A 122 -15.92 20.57 19.87
N PRO A 123 -16.80 19.56 19.78
CA PRO A 123 -17.04 18.88 18.51
C PRO A 123 -17.71 19.88 17.56
N VAL A 124 -16.93 20.45 16.65
CA VAL A 124 -17.47 21.14 15.49
C VAL A 124 -18.21 20.08 14.71
N ALA A 125 -19.54 20.21 14.67
CA ALA A 125 -20.39 19.44 13.77
C ALA A 125 -19.81 19.58 12.35
N ALA A 126 -19.12 18.55 11.89
CA ALA A 126 -18.65 18.44 10.53
C ALA A 126 -19.89 18.32 9.65
N LYS A 127 -20.39 19.47 9.20
CA LYS A 127 -21.33 19.56 8.09
C LYS A 127 -20.67 18.79 6.94
N VAL A 128 -21.23 17.62 6.63
CA VAL A 128 -20.77 16.74 5.56
C VAL A 128 -20.67 17.59 4.31
N ALA A 129 -19.43 17.86 3.89
CA ALA A 129 -19.18 18.48 2.60
C ALA A 129 -19.73 17.52 1.53
N PRO A 130 -20.51 18.02 0.56
CA PRO A 130 -21.03 17.17 -0.52
C PRO A 130 -19.85 16.52 -1.24
N PRO A 131 -19.91 15.21 -1.56
CA PRO A 131 -18.79 14.51 -2.15
C PRO A 131 -18.39 15.20 -3.45
N THR A 132 -17.12 15.58 -3.50
CA THR A 132 -16.43 16.15 -4.63
C THR A 132 -16.71 15.34 -5.90
N ARG A 133 -17.14 16.05 -6.95
CA ARG A 133 -17.32 15.63 -8.35
C ARG A 133 -16.75 14.25 -8.65
N GLN A 134 -17.66 13.27 -8.79
CA GLN A 134 -17.35 11.88 -9.10
C GLN A 134 -16.33 11.81 -10.24
N LYS A 135 -15.10 11.40 -9.93
CA LYS A 135 -14.17 10.89 -10.93
C LYS A 135 -14.93 9.80 -11.66
N ALA A 136 -15.12 9.95 -12.98
CA ALA A 136 -15.92 9.05 -13.80
C ALA A 136 -15.68 7.62 -13.35
N MET A 137 -16.71 7.02 -12.78
CA MET A 137 -16.71 5.64 -12.33
C MET A 137 -16.18 4.80 -13.49
N ARG A 138 -14.96 4.23 -13.35
CA ARG A 138 -14.39 3.38 -14.39
C ARG A 138 -15.32 2.18 -14.52
N LEU A 139 -15.94 2.03 -15.69
CA LEU A 139 -16.79 0.87 -15.95
C LEU A 139 -15.94 -0.39 -15.74
N PRO A 140 -16.47 -1.45 -15.11
CA PRO A 140 -15.72 -2.67 -14.90
C PRO A 140 -15.22 -3.22 -16.24
N GLU A 141 -13.95 -3.61 -16.32
CA GLU A 141 -13.33 -4.10 -17.57
C GLU A 141 -13.95 -5.44 -18.02
N ASP A 142 -14.59 -6.16 -17.10
CA ASP A 142 -15.28 -7.43 -17.37
C ASP A 142 -16.61 -7.28 -18.12
N VAL A 143 -17.18 -6.06 -18.16
CA VAL A 143 -18.44 -5.78 -18.86
C VAL A 143 -18.42 -6.24 -20.32
N CYS A 144 -17.31 -5.98 -20.99
CA CYS A 144 -17.16 -6.29 -22.41
C CYS A 144 -16.41 -7.62 -22.63
N GLY A 145 -16.28 -8.46 -21.60
CA GLY A 145 -15.58 -9.74 -21.68
C GLY A 145 -14.12 -9.59 -22.11
N GLY A 146 -13.43 -8.57 -21.61
CA GLY A 146 -12.04 -8.24 -21.97
C GLY A 146 -11.89 -7.35 -23.22
N ARG A 147 -12.98 -6.95 -23.87
CA ARG A 147 -12.96 -5.99 -25.00
C ARG A 147 -13.05 -4.54 -24.50
N SER A 148 -12.70 -3.58 -25.36
CA SER A 148 -12.78 -2.16 -25.00
C SER A 148 -14.22 -1.65 -24.98
N VAL A 149 -14.51 -0.81 -23.99
CA VAL A 149 -15.74 0.00 -23.94
C VAL A 149 -15.56 1.19 -24.88
N ILE A 150 -16.41 1.28 -25.91
CA ILE A 150 -16.37 2.35 -26.91
C ILE A 150 -17.28 3.52 -26.50
N ASP A 151 -18.48 3.19 -26.05
CA ASP A 151 -19.45 4.15 -25.52
C ASP A 151 -20.19 3.54 -24.33
N ALA A 152 -20.62 4.37 -23.39
CA ALA A 152 -21.40 3.95 -22.26
C ALA A 152 -22.37 5.05 -21.86
N LYS A 153 -23.67 4.75 -21.91
CA LYS A 153 -24.74 5.71 -21.64
C LYS A 153 -25.68 5.19 -20.57
N TYR A 154 -26.04 6.06 -19.65
CA TYR A 154 -27.09 5.75 -18.69
C TYR A 154 -28.45 5.81 -19.40
N THR A 155 -29.33 4.86 -19.09
CA THR A 155 -30.76 4.97 -19.44
C THR A 155 -31.39 6.16 -18.73
N ALA A 156 -32.49 6.69 -19.24
CA ALA A 156 -33.20 7.84 -18.66
C ALA A 156 -33.50 7.70 -17.16
N ASP A 157 -33.81 6.49 -16.68
CA ASP A 157 -34.08 6.20 -15.27
C ASP A 157 -32.83 6.11 -14.39
N GLY A 158 -31.62 6.19 -14.97
CA GLY A 158 -30.33 6.03 -14.29
C GLY A 158 -30.03 4.63 -13.74
N LYS A 159 -30.96 3.67 -13.87
CA LYS A 159 -30.86 2.31 -13.30
C LYS A 159 -30.03 1.35 -14.14
N LYS A 160 -29.78 1.67 -15.40
CA LYS A 160 -29.00 0.84 -16.31
C LYS A 160 -27.95 1.66 -17.05
N ILE A 161 -26.87 1.00 -17.44
CA ILE A 161 -25.92 1.52 -18.42
C ILE A 161 -25.98 0.62 -19.64
N GLU A 162 -26.22 1.24 -20.79
CA GLU A 162 -26.05 0.64 -22.09
C GLU A 162 -24.62 0.89 -22.54
N VAL A 163 -23.91 -0.19 -22.81
CA VAL A 163 -22.47 -0.20 -23.07
C VAL A 163 -22.26 -0.76 -24.47
N THR A 164 -21.59 0.02 -25.29
CA THR A 164 -21.17 -0.38 -26.63
C THR A 164 -19.76 -0.94 -26.52
N CYS A 165 -19.64 -2.26 -26.68
CA CYS A 165 -18.36 -2.95 -26.68
C CYS A 165 -17.81 -3.07 -28.11
N GLY A 166 -16.52 -2.84 -28.32
CA GLY A 166 -15.89 -2.89 -29.64
C GLY A 166 -14.58 -3.64 -29.66
N PRO A 167 -14.42 -4.53 -30.66
CA PRO A 167 -13.32 -4.29 -31.59
C PRO A 167 -13.74 -4.20 -33.08
N GLU A 168 -14.79 -4.90 -33.52
CA GLU A 168 -15.56 -4.71 -34.78
C GLU A 168 -16.75 -5.71 -34.73
N GLY A 169 -17.98 -5.19 -34.70
CA GLY A 169 -19.18 -5.94 -34.30
C GLY A 169 -19.69 -5.45 -32.95
N ALA A 170 -20.28 -4.24 -32.97
CA ALA A 170 -20.80 -3.55 -31.79
C ALA A 170 -21.84 -4.43 -31.06
N ALA A 171 -21.40 -5.09 -30.00
CA ALA A 171 -22.31 -5.80 -29.11
C ALA A 171 -22.74 -4.83 -28.03
N ASN A 172 -24.01 -4.42 -28.09
CA ASN A 172 -24.62 -3.62 -27.02
C ASN A 172 -24.90 -4.53 -25.83
N SER A 173 -24.29 -4.19 -24.69
CA SER A 173 -24.52 -4.86 -23.42
C SER A 173 -25.27 -3.91 -22.50
N THR A 174 -26.24 -4.42 -21.75
CA THR A 174 -26.97 -3.61 -20.77
C THR A 174 -26.70 -4.11 -19.37
N ILE A 175 -26.26 -3.21 -18.49
CA ILE A 175 -25.93 -3.53 -17.11
C ILE A 175 -26.91 -2.85 -16.19
N ARG A 176 -27.40 -3.60 -15.20
CA ARG A 176 -28.14 -3.01 -14.08
C ARG A 176 -27.16 -2.44 -13.06
N ILE A 177 -27.32 -1.17 -12.73
CA ILE A 177 -26.48 -0.50 -11.75
C ILE A 177 -26.88 -0.91 -10.35
N ALA A 178 -25.86 -1.19 -9.55
CA ALA A 178 -26.02 -1.61 -8.18
C ALA A 178 -26.65 -0.49 -7.34
N ALA A 179 -27.75 -0.78 -6.65
CA ALA A 179 -28.42 0.19 -5.77
C ALA A 179 -27.56 0.50 -4.51
N HIS A 180 -26.69 -0.45 -4.16
CA HIS A 180 -25.68 -0.36 -3.11
C HIS A 180 -24.31 -0.63 -3.74
N ARG A 181 -23.23 -0.16 -3.14
CA ARG A 181 -21.90 -0.24 -3.74
C ARG A 181 -21.00 -1.25 -3.04
N TYR A 182 -21.33 -1.63 -1.82
CA TYR A 182 -20.48 -2.45 -0.97
C TYR A 182 -21.30 -3.54 -0.29
N VAL A 183 -20.62 -4.63 0.03
CA VAL A 183 -21.07 -5.60 1.03
C VAL A 183 -20.26 -5.35 2.29
N GLN A 184 -20.89 -4.96 3.39
CA GLN A 184 -20.22 -4.86 4.68
C GLN A 184 -20.11 -6.25 5.28
N VAL A 185 -18.86 -6.69 5.46
CA VAL A 185 -18.53 -8.04 5.93
C VAL A 185 -18.44 -8.06 7.46
N GLY A 186 -17.95 -6.99 8.06
CA GLY A 186 -17.86 -6.90 9.51
C GLY A 186 -17.26 -5.59 10.00
N THR A 187 -17.45 -5.33 11.28
CA THR A 187 -16.85 -4.20 12.02
C THR A 187 -15.96 -4.76 13.12
N PHE A 188 -14.67 -4.44 13.07
CA PHE A 188 -13.66 -5.03 13.93
C PHE A 188 -13.06 -3.97 14.85
N GLY A 189 -13.16 -4.19 16.16
CA GLY A 189 -12.36 -3.44 17.15
C GLY A 189 -10.91 -3.91 17.23
N VAL A 190 -10.61 -5.08 16.66
CA VAL A 190 -9.27 -5.69 16.67
C VAL A 190 -8.71 -5.72 15.25
N GLU A 191 -7.60 -5.03 15.02
CA GLU A 191 -6.98 -4.90 13.69
C GLU A 191 -6.56 -6.24 13.08
N ARG A 192 -6.12 -7.20 13.90
CA ARG A 192 -5.74 -8.55 13.42
C ARG A 192 -6.92 -9.27 12.76
N ASN A 193 -8.11 -9.16 13.34
CA ASN A 193 -9.33 -9.78 12.79
C ASN A 193 -9.76 -9.10 11.48
N ALA A 194 -9.63 -7.77 11.41
CA ALA A 194 -9.85 -7.04 10.18
C ALA A 194 -8.90 -7.50 9.07
N LYS A 195 -7.60 -7.61 9.36
CA LYS A 195 -6.57 -8.07 8.41
C LYS A 195 -6.83 -9.49 7.91
N ALA A 196 -7.17 -10.42 8.80
CA ALA A 196 -7.51 -11.78 8.41
C ALA A 196 -8.73 -11.82 7.48
N THR A 197 -9.75 -11.02 7.79
CA THR A 197 -10.95 -10.88 6.94
C THR A 197 -10.60 -10.30 5.57
N ILE A 198 -9.81 -9.23 5.53
CA ILE A 198 -9.34 -8.60 4.28
C ILE A 198 -8.57 -9.61 3.42
N ALA A 199 -7.64 -10.37 4.01
CA ALA A 199 -6.86 -11.38 3.31
C ALA A 199 -7.78 -12.46 2.71
N LYS A 200 -8.75 -12.96 3.48
CA LYS A 200 -9.72 -13.95 3.02
C LYS A 200 -10.54 -13.44 1.82
N LEU A 201 -11.08 -12.21 1.92
CA LEU A 201 -11.85 -11.60 0.84
C LEU A 201 -11.02 -11.43 -0.44
N ARG A 202 -9.75 -11.04 -0.31
CA ARG A 202 -8.83 -10.91 -1.46
C ARG A 202 -8.53 -12.25 -2.11
N VAL A 203 -8.33 -13.31 -1.32
CA VAL A 203 -8.13 -14.68 -1.84
C VAL A 203 -9.37 -15.16 -2.61
N MET A 204 -10.56 -14.74 -2.21
CA MET A 204 -11.81 -14.99 -2.95
C MET A 204 -11.97 -14.10 -4.20
N GLY A 205 -10.96 -13.31 -4.56
CA GLY A 205 -10.99 -12.41 -5.72
C GLY A 205 -11.92 -11.21 -5.56
N LEU A 206 -12.39 -10.93 -4.34
CA LEU A 206 -13.28 -9.81 -4.09
C LEU A 206 -12.47 -8.51 -3.93
N PRO A 207 -12.91 -7.40 -4.53
CA PRO A 207 -12.35 -6.09 -4.23
C PRO A 207 -12.62 -5.76 -2.75
N VAL A 208 -11.64 -5.23 -2.02
CA VAL A 208 -11.78 -4.92 -0.59
C VAL A 208 -11.48 -3.46 -0.32
N SER A 209 -12.39 -2.81 0.38
CA SER A 209 -12.25 -1.47 0.94
C SER A 209 -12.31 -1.54 2.47
N VAL A 210 -11.58 -0.66 3.14
CA VAL A 210 -11.60 -0.57 4.62
C VAL A 210 -11.95 0.87 4.99
N ALA A 211 -12.99 1.02 5.80
CA ALA A 211 -13.37 2.30 6.38
C ALA A 211 -13.04 2.31 7.88
N THR A 212 -12.59 3.45 8.40
CA THR A 212 -12.48 3.66 9.83
C THR A 212 -13.78 4.27 10.35
N ALA A 213 -14.26 3.78 11.49
CA ALA A 213 -15.43 4.30 12.18
C ALA A 213 -15.18 4.33 13.68
N THR A 214 -16.14 4.85 14.45
CA THR A 214 -16.13 4.79 15.90
C THR A 214 -17.34 4.01 16.39
N PHE A 215 -17.12 3.11 17.35
CA PHE A 215 -18.18 2.38 18.03
C PHE A 215 -17.98 2.58 19.53
N GLN A 216 -18.97 3.17 20.21
CA GLN A 216 -18.89 3.55 21.63
C GLN A 216 -17.65 4.41 21.97
N GLY A 217 -17.29 5.34 21.08
CA GLY A 217 -16.12 6.22 21.25
C GLY A 217 -14.76 5.55 20.98
N LYS A 218 -14.73 4.25 20.66
CA LYS A 218 -13.50 3.52 20.30
C LYS A 218 -13.38 3.39 18.78
N PRO A 219 -12.18 3.55 18.21
CA PRO A 219 -11.97 3.36 16.77
C PRO A 219 -12.16 1.88 16.39
N VAL A 220 -12.85 1.66 15.28
CA VAL A 220 -13.10 0.33 14.69
C VAL A 220 -12.83 0.37 13.18
N GLN A 221 -12.49 -0.78 12.61
CA GLN A 221 -12.33 -0.95 11.16
C GLN A 221 -13.53 -1.68 10.59
N VAL A 222 -14.19 -1.06 9.63
CA VAL A 222 -15.28 -1.65 8.85
C VAL A 222 -14.70 -2.21 7.56
N VAL A 223 -14.78 -3.53 7.40
CA VAL A 223 -14.30 -4.21 6.19
C VAL A 223 -15.46 -4.37 5.22
N LEU A 224 -15.23 -3.92 3.99
CA LEU A 224 -16.22 -3.87 2.92
C LEU A 224 -15.68 -4.64 1.71
N ALA A 225 -16.49 -5.49 1.10
CA ALA A 225 -16.24 -5.96 -0.27
C ALA A 225 -16.87 -4.95 -1.25
N GLY A 226 -16.10 -4.48 -2.22
CA GLY A 226 -16.51 -3.47 -3.20
C GLY A 226 -15.47 -2.34 -3.38
N PRO A 227 -15.74 -1.39 -4.28
CA PRO A 227 -17.06 -1.06 -4.83
C PRO A 227 -17.51 -1.94 -6.00
N PHE A 228 -18.79 -2.30 -6.04
CA PHE A 228 -19.45 -2.97 -7.15
C PHE A 228 -20.33 -2.00 -7.94
N VAL A 229 -20.21 -2.05 -9.26
CA VAL A 229 -20.99 -1.22 -10.19
C VAL A 229 -22.24 -1.95 -10.66
N GLN A 230 -22.12 -3.25 -10.89
CA GLN A 230 -23.20 -4.08 -11.41
C GLN A 230 -23.98 -4.73 -10.27
N GLN A 231 -25.31 -4.69 -10.34
CA GLN A 231 -26.16 -5.31 -9.32
C GLN A 231 -25.88 -6.82 -9.18
N GLY A 232 -25.74 -7.54 -10.31
CA GLY A 232 -25.44 -8.98 -10.26
C GLY A 232 -24.12 -9.30 -9.55
N LYS A 233 -23.06 -8.51 -9.75
CA LYS A 233 -21.78 -8.69 -9.06
C LYS A 233 -21.88 -8.41 -7.56
N LEU A 234 -22.68 -7.42 -7.17
CA LEU A 234 -22.96 -7.12 -5.78
C LEU A 234 -23.69 -8.29 -5.10
N ASP A 235 -24.70 -8.85 -5.76
CA ASP A 235 -25.50 -9.96 -5.24
C ASP A 235 -24.63 -11.22 -5.09
N SER A 236 -23.85 -11.58 -6.12
CA SER A 236 -22.91 -12.70 -6.04
C SER A 236 -21.84 -12.51 -4.98
N ALA A 237 -21.35 -11.27 -4.78
CA ALA A 237 -20.38 -10.99 -3.73
C ALA A 237 -21.01 -11.15 -2.33
N LEU A 238 -22.26 -10.74 -2.13
CA LEU A 238 -22.97 -10.92 -0.86
C LEU A 238 -23.12 -12.41 -0.53
N GLU A 239 -23.52 -13.21 -1.52
CA GLU A 239 -23.66 -14.66 -1.39
C GLU A 239 -22.32 -15.31 -1.05
N ALA A 240 -21.26 -15.05 -1.83
CA ALA A 240 -19.93 -15.58 -1.58
C ALA A 240 -19.38 -15.19 -0.19
N VAL A 241 -19.66 -13.97 0.27
CA VAL A 241 -19.29 -13.52 1.62
C VAL A 241 -20.06 -14.30 2.70
N LYS A 242 -21.36 -14.54 2.50
CA LYS A 242 -22.17 -15.31 3.45
C LYS A 242 -21.74 -16.77 3.51
N ASP A 243 -21.47 -17.39 2.37
CA ASP A 243 -20.95 -18.76 2.27
C ASP A 243 -19.56 -18.89 2.89
N ALA A 244 -18.76 -17.82 2.86
CA ALA A 244 -17.49 -17.75 3.56
C ALA A 244 -17.63 -17.63 5.10
N GLY A 245 -18.85 -17.68 5.64
CA GLY A 245 -19.14 -17.70 7.07
C GLY A 245 -19.52 -16.35 7.68
N TYR A 246 -19.65 -15.29 6.87
CA TYR A 246 -20.09 -13.97 7.33
C TYR A 246 -21.59 -13.79 7.09
N THR A 247 -22.41 -14.58 7.79
CA THR A 247 -23.86 -14.68 7.55
C THR A 247 -24.62 -13.37 7.79
N ASP A 248 -24.08 -12.50 8.65
CA ASP A 248 -24.59 -11.17 8.99
C ASP A 248 -24.16 -10.08 8.00
N ALA A 249 -23.41 -10.42 6.95
CA ALA A 249 -23.03 -9.47 5.92
C ALA A 249 -24.25 -8.87 5.21
N PHE A 250 -24.17 -7.57 4.91
CA PHE A 250 -25.27 -6.81 4.33
C PHE A 250 -24.82 -5.75 3.34
N LEU A 251 -25.74 -5.29 2.49
CA LEU A 251 -25.47 -4.30 1.45
C LEU A 251 -25.38 -2.88 2.02
N ARG A 252 -24.42 -2.10 1.52
CA ARG A 252 -24.15 -0.73 1.95
C ARG A 252 -23.84 0.20 0.76
N LYS A 253 -24.27 1.46 0.83
CA LYS A 253 -24.01 2.49 -0.19
C LYS A 253 -22.62 3.08 -0.08
#